data_AF-A0A5N7ZDB0-F1
#
_entry.id   AF-A0A5N7ZDB0-F1
#
_cell.length_a   1.000
_cell.length_b   1.000
_cell.length_c   1.000
_cell.angle_alpha   90.00
_cell.angle_beta   90.00
_cell.angle_gamma   90.00
#
_symmetry.space_group_name_H-M   'P 1'
#
loop_
_entity.id
_entity.type
_entity.pdbx_description
1 polymer ?
#
loop_
_entity_poly.entity_id
_entity_poly.type
_entity_poly.pdbx_seq_one_letter_code
_entity_poly.pdbx_strand_id
1 'polypeptide(L)'
;MASLQFTNTSSGNAALYVASDNSYWFAYLLAKGVSIPESDTLTLEELPNYNGYFLFAYSSPTLDATTFVNNVYTFLGPLQTYQSASVVWFKDPNATLTTSNTTQLILTGGTNGAYSVL
;
A
#
# COMPACT_ATOMS: atom_id res chain seq x y z
N MET A 1 -15.92 -9.07 16.88
CA MET A 1 -15.77 -8.52 15.51
C MET A 1 -14.39 -8.90 15.04
N ALA A 2 -14.24 -9.47 13.84
CA ALA A 2 -12.92 -9.70 13.28
C ALA A 2 -12.32 -8.34 12.87
N SER A 3 -11.20 -7.95 13.46
CA SER A 3 -10.45 -6.77 13.03
C SER A 3 -9.68 -7.13 11.76
N LEU A 4 -9.69 -6.24 10.77
CA LEU A 4 -8.85 -6.41 9.60
C LEU A 4 -7.38 -6.28 10.02
N GLN A 5 -6.60 -7.30 9.71
CA GLN A 5 -5.20 -7.44 10.09
C GLN A 5 -4.34 -7.64 8.85
N PHE A 6 -3.18 -6.99 8.82
CA PHE A 6 -2.18 -7.11 7.78
C PHE A 6 -0.90 -7.69 8.38
N THR A 7 -0.19 -8.53 7.63
CA THR A 7 1.07 -9.13 8.09
C THR A 7 2.15 -9.10 7.03
N ASN A 8 3.38 -8.77 7.42
CA ASN A 8 4.55 -8.82 6.55
C ASN A 8 5.15 -10.23 6.43
N THR A 9 4.81 -11.15 7.34
CA THR A 9 5.28 -12.53 7.32
C THR A 9 4.83 -13.24 6.04
N SER A 10 3.62 -12.93 5.58
CA SER A 10 3.04 -13.53 4.36
C SER A 10 3.68 -13.01 3.08
N SER A 11 4.24 -11.80 3.09
CA SER A 11 4.92 -11.23 1.92
C SER A 11 6.40 -11.58 1.88
N GLY A 12 7.02 -11.86 3.03
CA GLY A 12 8.47 -12.02 3.15
C GLY A 12 9.24 -10.70 2.98
N ASN A 13 8.56 -9.54 2.99
CA ASN A 13 9.17 -8.22 2.91
C ASN A 13 8.69 -7.33 4.06
N ALA A 14 9.65 -6.81 4.84
CA ALA A 14 9.38 -6.03 6.05
C ALA A 14 8.51 -4.78 5.85
N ALA A 15 8.45 -4.23 4.63
CA ALA A 15 7.65 -3.05 4.32
C ALA A 15 6.24 -3.37 3.79
N LEU A 16 5.96 -4.61 3.38
CA LEU A 16 4.73 -4.98 2.71
C LEU A 16 3.86 -5.87 3.61
N TYR A 17 2.80 -5.30 4.18
CA TYR A 17 1.88 -6.00 5.05
C TYR A 17 0.64 -6.43 4.26
N VAL A 18 0.41 -7.73 4.11
CA VAL A 18 -0.68 -8.28 3.30
C VAL A 18 -1.85 -8.67 4.21
N ALA A 19 -3.07 -8.30 3.82
CA ALA A 19 -4.27 -8.73 4.54
C ALA A 19 -4.52 -10.22 4.32
N SER A 20 -4.92 -10.94 5.37
CA SER A 20 -5.33 -12.34 5.23
C SER A 20 -6.67 -12.45 4.51
N ASP A 21 -6.77 -13.48 3.67
CA ASP A 21 -8.00 -14.12 3.18
C ASP A 21 -9.12 -13.16 2.72
N ASN A 22 -8.94 -12.58 1.53
CA ASN A 22 -9.95 -11.82 0.83
C ASN A 22 -10.10 -12.33 -0.60
N SER A 23 -11.31 -12.19 -1.18
CA SER A 23 -11.57 -12.51 -2.59
C SER A 23 -10.69 -11.72 -3.58
N TYR A 24 -10.03 -10.65 -3.10
CA TYR A 24 -9.10 -9.80 -3.83
C TYR A 24 -7.87 -9.51 -2.98
N TRP A 25 -6.77 -9.15 -3.63
CA TRP A 25 -5.53 -8.86 -2.92
C TRP A 25 -5.54 -7.45 -2.36
N PHE A 26 -5.24 -7.35 -1.07
CA PHE A 26 -5.14 -6.10 -0.34
C PHE A 26 -3.90 -6.09 0.54
N ALA A 27 -3.13 -5.01 0.48
CA ALA A 27 -1.96 -4.83 1.29
C ALA A 27 -1.80 -3.38 1.74
N TYR A 28 -0.98 -3.19 2.77
CA TYR A 28 -0.46 -1.91 3.20
C TYR A 28 1.05 -1.90 2.99
N LEU A 29 1.55 -0.94 2.22
CA LEU A 29 2.97 -0.77 1.94
C LEU A 29 3.48 0.45 2.69
N LEU A 30 4.40 0.25 3.63
CA LEU A 30 5.11 1.36 4.27
C LEU A 30 5.80 2.21 3.21
N ALA A 31 5.85 3.52 3.41
CA ALA A 31 6.56 4.37 2.49
C ALA A 31 8.08 4.19 2.61
N LYS A 32 8.78 4.47 1.51
CA LYS A 32 10.23 4.31 1.45
C LYS A 32 10.92 5.18 2.50
N GLY A 33 11.76 4.56 3.33
CA GLY A 33 12.52 5.23 4.39
C GLY A 33 11.77 5.41 5.72
N VAL A 34 10.53 4.96 5.82
CA VAL A 34 9.81 4.87 7.10
C VAL A 34 10.41 3.76 7.95
N SER A 35 10.52 4.00 9.26
CA SER A 35 10.95 2.99 10.21
C SER A 35 10.01 1.78 10.19
N ILE A 36 10.59 0.60 10.06
CA ILE A 36 9.82 -0.65 10.09
C ILE A 36 9.28 -0.86 11.52
N PRO A 37 7.98 -1.11 11.69
CA PRO A 37 7.41 -1.51 12.97
C PRO A 37 8.09 -2.76 13.51
N GLU A 38 8.29 -2.85 14.82
CA GLU A 38 8.81 -4.08 15.46
C GLU A 38 7.83 -5.26 15.32
N SER A 39 6.53 -4.96 15.16
CA SER A 39 5.50 -5.96 14.92
C SER A 39 5.43 -6.36 13.45
N ASP A 40 5.37 -7.67 13.22
CA ASP A 40 5.10 -8.28 11.91
C ASP A 40 3.61 -8.21 11.50
N THR A 41 2.80 -7.60 12.35
CA THR A 41 1.37 -7.42 12.18
C THR A 41 0.99 -5.97 12.40
N LEU A 42 0.07 -5.47 11.57
CA LEU A 42 -0.61 -4.20 11.77
C LEU A 42 -2.12 -4.39 11.67
N THR A 43 -2.86 -3.76 12.56
CA THR A 43 -4.31 -3.62 12.48
C THR A 43 -4.69 -2.34 11.76
N LEU A 44 -5.93 -2.26 11.25
CA LEU A 44 -6.45 -1.06 10.60
C LEU A 44 -6.36 0.20 11.49
N GLU A 45 -6.47 0.05 12.81
CA GLU A 45 -6.38 1.15 13.78
C GLU A 45 -4.95 1.67 13.97
N GLU A 46 -3.95 0.85 13.70
CA GLU A 46 -2.53 1.20 13.82
C GLU A 46 -1.97 1.86 12.56
N LEU A 47 -2.56 1.58 11.38
CA LEU A 47 -2.09 2.11 10.10
C LEU A 47 -1.92 3.64 10.05
N PRO A 48 -2.79 4.47 10.65
CA PRO A 48 -2.61 5.92 10.66
C PRO A 48 -1.34 6.41 11.37
N ASN A 49 -0.72 5.57 12.22
CA ASN A 49 0.54 5.90 12.89
C ASN A 49 1.75 5.74 11.98
N TYR A 50 1.56 5.17 10.79
CA TYR A 50 2.60 4.91 9.81
C TYR A 50 2.29 5.63 8.50
N ASN A 51 3.34 6.10 7.83
CA ASN A 51 3.20 6.62 6.47
C ASN A 51 3.30 5.45 5.49
N GLY A 52 2.29 5.29 4.65
CA GLY A 52 2.22 4.15 3.74
C GLY A 52 0.94 4.08 2.94
N TYR A 53 0.95 3.24 1.91
CA TYR A 53 -0.03 3.20 0.84
C TYR A 53 -0.95 1.99 0.99
N PHE A 54 -2.24 2.22 0.78
CA PHE A 54 -3.20 1.11 0.59
C PHE A 54 -3.11 0.59 -0.83
N LEU A 55 -2.85 -0.71 -0.99
CA LEU A 55 -2.57 -1.35 -2.25
C LEU A 55 -3.62 -2.40 -2.59
N PHE A 56 -4.27 -2.28 -3.75
CA PHE A 56 -5.33 -3.20 -4.18
C PHE A 56 -5.02 -3.82 -5.54
N ALA A 57 -5.37 -5.09 -5.72
CA ALA A 57 -5.35 -5.78 -7.00
C ALA A 57 -6.40 -6.89 -7.04
N TYR A 58 -6.85 -7.29 -8.23
CA TYR A 58 -7.76 -8.43 -8.37
C TYR A 58 -7.13 -9.76 -7.97
N SER A 59 -5.81 -9.89 -8.10
CA SER A 59 -5.05 -11.09 -7.76
C SER A 59 -3.77 -10.71 -7.06
N SER A 60 -3.24 -11.61 -6.23
CA SER A 60 -1.94 -11.42 -5.59
C SER A 60 -0.83 -11.27 -6.65
N PRO A 61 0.16 -10.39 -6.43
CA PRO A 61 1.40 -10.43 -7.21
C PRO A 61 2.05 -11.81 -7.08
N THR A 62 2.62 -12.31 -8.18
CA THR A 62 3.46 -13.51 -8.23
C THR A 62 4.95 -13.17 -8.30
N LEU A 63 5.27 -11.88 -8.47
CA LEU A 63 6.62 -11.37 -8.35
C LEU A 63 7.17 -11.59 -6.94
N ASP A 64 8.49 -11.73 -6.83
CA ASP A 64 9.18 -11.60 -5.54
C ASP A 64 8.79 -10.28 -4.87
N ALA A 65 8.51 -10.32 -3.56
CA ALA A 65 7.96 -9.17 -2.84
C ALA A 65 8.89 -7.96 -2.86
N THR A 66 10.22 -8.16 -2.82
CA THR A 66 11.19 -7.06 -2.92
C THR A 66 11.15 -6.42 -4.30
N THR A 67 11.03 -7.24 -5.35
CA THR A 67 10.86 -6.75 -6.73
C THR A 67 9.56 -5.95 -6.88
N PHE A 68 8.44 -6.48 -6.37
CA PHE A 68 7.16 -5.80 -6.40
C PHE A 68 7.22 -4.45 -5.66
N VAL A 69 7.73 -4.42 -4.43
CA VAL A 69 7.89 -3.20 -3.63
C VAL A 69 8.73 -2.14 -4.35
N ASN A 70 9.84 -2.55 -4.98
CA ASN A 70 10.69 -1.63 -5.75
C ASN A 70 9.97 -1.06 -6.99
N ASN A 71 9.14 -1.86 -7.66
CA ASN A 71 8.34 -1.39 -8.78
C ASN A 71 7.31 -0.35 -8.31
N VAL A 72 6.63 -0.60 -7.18
CA VAL A 72 5.67 0.34 -6.60
C VAL A 72 6.35 1.64 -6.19
N TYR A 73 7.51 1.60 -5.52
CA TYR A 73 8.24 2.81 -5.16
C TYR A 73 8.75 3.60 -6.37
N THR A 74 9.17 2.90 -7.43
CA THR A 74 9.58 3.54 -8.68
C THR A 74 8.41 4.29 -9.31
N PHE A 75 7.24 3.65 -9.39
CA PHE A 75 6.02 4.26 -9.92
C PHE A 75 5.57 5.47 -9.09
N LEU A 76 5.56 5.32 -7.76
CA LEU A 76 5.14 6.36 -6.84
C LEU A 76 6.16 7.50 -6.71
N GLY A 77 7.36 7.40 -7.28
CA GLY A 77 8.50 8.32 -7.12
C GLY A 77 8.13 9.79 -6.81
N PRO A 78 7.50 10.54 -7.74
CA PRO A 78 7.14 11.94 -7.54
C PRO A 78 5.99 12.19 -6.54
N LEU A 79 5.24 11.15 -6.19
CA LEU A 79 4.03 11.17 -5.36
C LEU A 79 4.30 10.63 -3.94
N GLN A 80 5.58 10.46 -3.59
CA GLN A 80 6.00 10.10 -2.24
C GLN A 80 5.66 11.14 -1.17
N THR A 81 5.12 12.32 -1.50
CA THR A 81 4.63 13.27 -0.51
C THR A 81 3.24 12.92 0.04
N TYR A 82 2.50 12.01 -0.62
CA TYR A 82 1.10 11.68 -0.28
C TYR A 82 0.94 10.33 0.43
N GLN A 83 1.97 9.92 1.15
CA GLN A 83 2.12 8.57 1.70
C GLN A 83 0.91 8.13 2.50
N SER A 84 0.48 8.93 3.49
CA SER A 84 -0.58 8.56 4.45
C SER A 84 -2.01 8.79 3.93
N ALA A 85 -2.16 9.21 2.68
CA ALA A 85 -3.46 9.57 2.12
C ALA A 85 -3.68 9.01 0.71
N SER A 86 -3.01 7.89 0.39
CA SER A 86 -3.05 7.33 -0.96
C SER A 86 -3.51 5.89 -1.00
N VAL A 87 -4.41 5.64 -1.95
CA VAL A 87 -4.86 4.31 -2.36
C VAL A 87 -4.35 4.07 -3.77
N VAL A 88 -3.76 2.90 -4.02
CA VAL A 88 -3.20 2.50 -5.30
C VAL A 88 -3.88 1.21 -5.73
N TRP A 89 -4.39 1.20 -6.95
CA TRP A 89 -5.06 0.05 -7.55
C TRP A 89 -4.32 -0.40 -8.80
N PHE A 90 -3.93 -1.67 -8.82
CA PHE A 90 -3.21 -2.30 -9.92
C PHE A 90 -4.17 -3.14 -10.76
N LYS A 91 -4.22 -2.84 -12.07
CA LYS A 91 -4.93 -3.71 -13.03
C LYS A 91 -4.23 -5.06 -13.17
N ASP A 92 -2.90 -5.04 -13.19
CA ASP A 92 -2.04 -6.21 -13.18
C ASP A 92 -0.79 -5.89 -12.35
N PRO A 93 -0.64 -6.46 -11.14
CA PRO A 93 0.50 -6.19 -10.27
C PRO A 93 1.82 -6.83 -10.75
N ASN A 94 1.79 -7.69 -11.77
CA ASN A 94 2.97 -8.36 -12.32
C ASN A 94 3.56 -7.64 -13.54
N ALA A 95 2.81 -6.71 -14.13
CA ALA A 95 3.27 -5.90 -15.24
C ALA A 95 4.09 -4.69 -14.76
N THR A 96 4.82 -4.05 -15.69
CA THR A 96 5.42 -2.73 -15.43
C THR A 96 4.32 -1.72 -15.10
N LEU A 97 4.43 -1.06 -13.95
CA LEU A 97 3.45 -0.09 -13.48
C LEU A 97 3.57 1.22 -14.27
N THR A 98 2.44 1.70 -14.78
CA THR A 98 2.27 2.92 -15.58
C THR A 98 0.96 3.60 -15.21
N THR A 99 0.79 4.87 -15.57
CA THR A 99 -0.47 5.59 -15.35
C THR A 99 -1.66 5.00 -16.14
N SER A 100 -1.39 4.14 -17.14
CA SER A 100 -2.43 3.48 -17.94
C SER A 100 -2.98 2.19 -17.32
N ASN A 101 -2.21 1.56 -16.41
CA ASN A 101 -2.57 0.27 -15.79
C ASN A 101 -2.55 0.32 -14.25
N THR A 102 -2.19 1.45 -13.68
CA THR A 102 -2.17 1.69 -12.22
C THR A 102 -2.92 2.99 -11.95
N THR A 103 -3.98 2.88 -11.17
CA THR A 103 -4.76 4.03 -10.71
C THR A 103 -4.31 4.39 -9.32
N GLN A 104 -4.03 5.67 -9.09
CA GLN A 104 -3.75 6.20 -7.76
C GLN A 104 -4.84 7.21 -7.41
N LEU A 105 -5.40 7.06 -6.21
CA LEU A 105 -6.30 8.02 -5.60
C LEU A 105 -5.55 8.69 -4.47
N ILE A 106 -5.44 10.01 -4.53
CA ILE A 106 -4.85 10.82 -3.46
C ILE A 106 -5.98 11.57 -2.76
N LEU A 107 -6.15 11.28 -1.47
CA LEU A 107 -7.10 11.94 -0.60
C LEU A 107 -6.43 13.18 -0.01
N THR A 108 -6.56 14.31 -0.68
CA THR A 108 -6.09 15.59 -0.14
C THR A 108 -7.20 16.24 0.66
N GLY A 109 -6.93 16.68 1.89
CA GLY A 109 -7.92 17.34 2.75
C GLY A 109 -7.81 16.92 4.21
N GLY A 110 -8.48 17.65 5.09
CA GLY A 110 -8.28 17.52 6.54
C GLY A 110 -8.24 18.90 7.20
N THR A 111 -7.44 19.09 8.25
CA THR A 111 -7.42 20.26 9.17
C THR A 111 -7.31 21.66 8.51
N ASN A 112 -7.19 21.75 7.18
CA ASN A 112 -7.12 22.98 6.37
C ASN A 112 -8.16 23.06 5.21
N GLY A 113 -9.16 22.17 5.09
CA GLY A 113 -10.20 22.28 4.04
C GLY A 113 -10.94 20.99 3.68
N ALA A 114 -11.91 21.11 2.75
CA ALA A 114 -12.68 19.97 2.23
C ALA A 114 -11.77 18.94 1.55
N TYR A 115 -12.13 17.67 1.66
CA TYR A 115 -11.42 16.61 0.95
C TYR A 115 -11.63 16.75 -0.57
N SER A 116 -10.53 16.84 -1.32
CA SER A 116 -10.48 16.78 -2.77
C SER A 116 -9.70 15.56 -3.24
N VAL A 117 -10.17 14.98 -4.33
CA VAL A 117 -9.46 13.94 -5.07
C VAL A 117 -8.54 14.61 -6.08
N LEU A 118 -7.26 14.25 -6.05
CA LEU A 118 -6.24 14.64 -7.01
C LEU A 118 -5.95 13.51 -8.00
#